data_AF-A0AAV2ZLJ7-F1
#
_entry.id   AF-A0AAV2ZLJ7-F1
#
_cell.length_a   1.000
_cell.length_b   1.000
_cell.length_c   1.000
_cell.angle_alpha   90.00
_cell.angle_beta   90.00
_cell.angle_gamma   90.00
#
_symmetry.space_group_name_H-M   'P 1'
#
loop_
_entity.id
_entity.type
_entity.pdbx_description
1 polymer ?
#
loop_
_entity_poly.entity_id
_entity_poly.type
_entity_poly.pdbx_seq_one_letter_code
_entity_poly.pdbx_strand_id
1 'polypeptide(L)'
;MRMTLARKGLLDHIETAQGIEIEHQSKIRSTNSALQAWHTLREYYNRANIHNRVALTKKLHDFAMEDGSSMSAHLDRFDELVVATEAVGDGIDEARQLVVLLGSLPSSYDMIVSIIENAKDISLIEVKEKLLKEKRPGGHSHDMKGAATMNSKVAASIATRSDVNDINVRT
;
A
#
# COMPACT_ATOMS: atom_id res chain seq x y z
N MET A 1 13.82 57.13 13.41
CA MET A 1 13.89 55.98 12.47
C MET A 1 13.55 54.67 13.19
N ARG A 2 12.28 54.46 13.61
CA ARG A 2 11.89 53.26 14.41
C ARG A 2 10.45 52.76 14.23
N MET A 3 9.73 53.19 13.19
CA MET A 3 8.34 52.76 12.94
C MET A 3 8.12 51.97 11.64
N THR A 4 9.17 51.77 10.84
CA THR A 4 9.09 50.99 9.59
C THR A 4 9.32 49.50 9.79
N LEU A 5 10.10 49.11 10.80
CA LEU A 5 10.44 47.69 11.06
C LEU A 5 9.25 46.91 11.65
N ALA A 6 8.48 47.52 12.57
CA ALA A 6 7.29 46.89 13.15
C ALA A 6 6.18 46.66 12.10
N ARG A 7 6.06 47.56 11.13
CA ARG A 7 5.07 47.44 10.04
C ARG A 7 5.43 46.32 9.07
N LYS A 8 6.73 46.09 8.84
CA LYS A 8 7.23 45.01 7.98
C LYS A 8 7.07 43.64 8.62
N GLY A 9 7.36 43.51 9.92
CA GLY A 9 7.09 42.27 10.66
C GLY A 9 5.59 41.91 10.74
N LEU A 10 4.71 42.92 10.86
CA LEU A 10 3.27 42.70 10.82
C LEU A 10 2.77 42.28 9.43
N LEU A 11 3.37 42.82 8.36
CA LEU A 11 3.08 42.43 6.98
C LEU A 11 3.58 41.01 6.67
N ASP A 12 4.76 40.62 7.13
CA ASP A 12 5.30 39.26 6.96
C ASP A 12 4.39 38.19 7.60
N HIS A 13 3.86 38.47 8.80
CA HIS A 13 2.90 37.60 9.47
C HIS A 13 1.52 37.56 8.78
N ILE A 14 1.10 38.66 8.15
CA ILE A 14 -0.13 38.70 7.34
C ILE A 14 0.08 37.96 6.00
N GLU A 15 1.26 38.07 5.39
CA GLU A 15 1.61 37.42 4.13
C GLU A 15 1.77 35.91 4.29
N THR A 16 2.33 35.44 5.42
CA THR A 16 2.31 34.01 5.77
C THR A 16 0.90 33.50 6.10
N ALA A 17 0.00 34.33 6.63
CA ALA A 17 -1.40 33.96 6.82
C ALA A 17 -2.22 34.00 5.52
N GLN A 18 -1.82 34.80 4.52
CA GLN A 18 -2.47 34.88 3.21
C GLN A 18 -2.25 33.64 2.34
N GLY A 19 -1.27 32.80 2.68
CA GLY A 19 -1.10 31.46 2.09
C GLY A 19 -2.07 30.40 2.63
N ILE A 20 -2.80 30.69 3.72
CA ILE A 20 -3.80 29.80 4.30
C ILE A 20 -5.17 30.16 3.71
N GLU A 21 -5.39 29.63 2.50
CA GLU A 21 -6.67 29.41 1.79
C GLU A 21 -7.66 30.59 1.74
N ILE A 22 -7.85 31.15 0.52
CA ILE A 22 -8.92 32.09 0.16
C ILE A 22 -10.33 31.55 0.56
N GLU A 23 -10.47 30.23 0.68
CA GLU A 23 -11.66 29.55 1.19
C GLU A 23 -11.98 29.85 2.66
N HIS A 24 -10.97 30.01 3.52
CA HIS A 24 -11.17 30.33 4.93
C HIS A 24 -11.68 31.75 5.08
N GLN A 25 -11.06 32.73 4.41
CA GLN A 25 -11.41 34.15 4.49
C GLN A 25 -12.89 34.43 4.16
N SER A 26 -13.47 33.68 3.22
CA SER A 26 -14.90 33.80 2.89
C SER A 26 -15.82 33.45 4.05
N LYS A 27 -15.48 32.43 4.84
CA LYS A 27 -16.30 31.88 5.93
C LYS A 27 -16.19 32.69 7.23
N ILE A 28 -15.07 33.39 7.45
CA ILE A 28 -14.87 34.27 8.62
C ILE A 28 -15.47 35.66 8.38
N ARG A 29 -15.51 36.12 7.13
CA ARG A 29 -15.96 37.47 6.74
C ARG A 29 -17.44 37.73 7.01
N SER A 30 -18.26 36.69 7.18
CA SER A 30 -19.67 36.79 7.58
C SER A 30 -19.90 36.76 9.10
N THR A 31 -18.83 36.64 9.91
CA THR A 31 -18.95 36.58 11.37
C THR A 31 -18.83 37.97 12.00
N ASN A 32 -19.68 38.26 13.00
CA ASN A 32 -19.80 39.60 13.60
C ASN A 32 -18.94 39.77 14.86
N SER A 33 -18.20 38.74 15.26
CA SER A 33 -17.27 38.79 16.39
C SER A 33 -16.10 37.82 16.21
N ALA A 34 -14.96 38.15 16.83
CA ALA A 34 -13.80 37.28 16.89
C ALA A 34 -14.11 35.90 17.52
N LEU A 35 -15.07 35.86 18.45
CA LEU A 35 -15.53 34.61 19.05
C LEU A 35 -16.25 33.72 18.02
N GLN A 36 -17.18 34.29 17.25
CA GLN A 36 -17.87 33.55 16.18
C GLN A 36 -16.91 33.09 15.08
N ALA A 37 -15.99 33.97 14.66
CA ALA A 37 -14.90 33.62 13.74
C ALA A 37 -14.11 32.40 14.21
N TRP A 38 -13.68 32.39 15.47
CA TRP A 38 -12.94 31.30 16.08
C TRP A 38 -13.74 30.00 16.13
N HIS A 39 -15.02 30.05 16.52
CA HIS A 39 -15.89 28.87 16.54
C HIS A 39 -16.08 28.27 15.15
N THR A 40 -16.34 29.08 14.12
CA THR A 40 -16.50 28.62 12.74
C THR A 40 -15.22 27.93 12.22
N LEU A 41 -14.05 28.53 12.47
CA LEU A 41 -12.77 27.91 12.10
C LEU A 41 -12.54 26.60 12.86
N ARG A 42 -12.75 26.60 14.18
CA ARG A 42 -12.59 25.43 15.02
C ARG A 42 -13.48 24.28 14.55
N GLU A 43 -14.76 24.55 14.29
CA GLU A 43 -15.70 23.54 13.83
C GLU A 43 -15.32 22.98 12.45
N TYR A 44 -14.87 23.83 11.54
CA TYR A 44 -14.41 23.41 10.22
C TYR A 44 -13.17 22.50 10.28
N TYR A 45 -12.11 22.95 10.94
CA TYR A 45 -10.88 22.16 11.06
C TYR A 45 -11.12 20.88 11.85
N ASN A 46 -11.96 20.92 12.88
CA ASN A 46 -12.35 19.72 13.61
C ASN A 46 -13.15 18.74 12.73
N ARG A 47 -14.06 19.24 11.90
CA ARG A 47 -14.82 18.40 10.96
C ARG A 47 -13.91 17.77 9.90
N ALA A 48 -12.98 18.54 9.33
CA ALA A 48 -11.99 18.04 8.38
C ALA A 48 -11.09 16.98 9.05
N ASN A 49 -10.67 17.23 10.29
CA ASN A 49 -9.89 16.27 11.09
C ASN A 49 -10.69 14.97 11.33
N ILE A 50 -11.94 15.05 11.80
CA ILE A 50 -12.81 13.88 12.02
C ILE A 50 -13.02 13.09 10.72
N HIS A 51 -13.26 13.79 9.60
CA HIS A 51 -13.43 13.13 8.31
C HIS A 51 -12.17 12.34 7.91
N ASN A 52 -10.99 12.94 8.05
CA ASN A 52 -9.72 12.29 7.74
C ASN A 52 -9.44 11.11 8.67
N ARG A 53 -9.71 11.26 9.97
CA ARG A 53 -9.59 10.18 10.95
C ARG A 53 -10.48 9.01 10.59
N VAL A 54 -11.77 9.25 10.36
CA VAL A 54 -12.73 8.19 9.96
C VAL A 54 -12.29 7.50 8.66
N ALA A 55 -11.85 8.27 7.66
CA ALA A 55 -11.37 7.71 6.40
C ALA A 55 -10.13 6.82 6.60
N LEU A 56 -9.17 7.24 7.44
CA LEU A 56 -7.97 6.47 7.75
C LEU A 56 -8.28 5.23 8.61
N THR A 57 -9.16 5.34 9.61
CA THR A 57 -9.61 4.18 10.40
C THR A 57 -10.28 3.15 9.50
N LYS A 58 -11.10 3.58 8.54
CA LYS A 58 -11.70 2.67 7.56
C LYS A 58 -10.62 1.98 6.70
N LYS A 59 -9.64 2.74 6.19
CA LYS A 59 -8.51 2.16 5.44
C LYS A 59 -7.71 1.15 6.28
N LEU A 60 -7.53 1.40 7.57
CA LEU A 60 -6.85 0.49 8.49
C LEU A 60 -7.62 -0.82 8.68
N HIS A 61 -8.95 -0.73 8.87
CA HIS A 61 -9.80 -1.90 9.00
C HIS A 61 -9.83 -2.74 7.71
N ASP A 62 -9.88 -2.07 6.56
CA ASP A 62 -9.94 -2.71 5.24
C ASP A 62 -8.53 -3.03 4.69
N PHE A 63 -7.47 -2.86 5.48
CA PHE A 63 -6.10 -3.04 5.04
C PHE A 63 -5.80 -4.52 4.78
N ALA A 64 -5.56 -4.86 3.51
CA ALA A 64 -5.24 -6.21 3.07
C ALA A 64 -4.15 -6.16 1.99
N MET A 65 -3.36 -7.22 1.91
CA MET A 65 -2.39 -7.39 0.84
C MET A 65 -3.11 -7.55 -0.49
N GLU A 66 -2.66 -6.81 -1.51
CA GLU A 66 -3.26 -6.89 -2.84
C GLU A 66 -2.74 -8.13 -3.58
N ASP A 67 -3.62 -8.77 -4.35
CA ASP A 67 -3.27 -9.91 -5.17
C ASP A 67 -2.15 -9.57 -6.15
N GLY A 68 -1.05 -10.33 -6.09
CA GLY A 68 0.12 -10.12 -6.94
C GLY A 68 1.07 -8.99 -6.49
N SER A 69 0.76 -8.28 -5.40
CA SER A 69 1.70 -7.34 -4.79
C SER A 69 2.90 -8.06 -4.16
N SER A 70 4.06 -7.38 -4.11
CA SER A 70 5.21 -7.89 -3.35
C SER A 70 5.04 -7.58 -1.85
N MET A 71 5.67 -8.39 -0.99
CA MET A 71 5.70 -8.12 0.44
C MET A 71 6.31 -6.74 0.74
N SER A 72 7.35 -6.32 0.02
CA SER A 72 7.94 -4.99 0.20
C SER A 72 6.94 -3.87 -0.06
N ALA A 73 6.21 -3.92 -1.17
CA ALA A 73 5.21 -2.91 -1.51
C ALA A 73 4.03 -2.92 -0.53
N HIS A 74 3.71 -4.07 0.07
CA HIS A 74 2.72 -4.16 1.13
C HIS A 74 3.20 -3.47 2.42
N LEU A 75 4.44 -3.70 2.83
CA LEU A 75 5.04 -3.04 3.99
C LEU A 75 5.19 -1.53 3.81
N ASP A 76 5.56 -1.08 2.61
CA ASP A 76 5.64 0.36 2.31
C ASP A 76 4.27 1.05 2.48
N ARG A 77 3.20 0.44 1.94
CA ARG A 77 1.82 0.95 2.10
C ARG A 77 1.36 0.92 3.56
N PHE A 78 1.77 -0.09 4.31
CA PHE A 78 1.51 -0.17 5.74
C PHE A 78 2.16 1.01 6.48
N ASP A 79 3.42 1.32 6.19
CA ASP A 79 4.15 2.42 6.82
C ASP A 79 3.56 3.79 6.45
N GLU A 80 3.18 3.99 5.19
CA GLU A 80 2.44 5.17 4.77
C GLU A 80 1.14 5.35 5.55
N LEU A 81 0.41 4.26 5.80
CA LEU A 81 -0.84 4.29 6.56
C LEU A 81 -0.60 4.65 8.04
N VAL A 82 0.43 4.07 8.67
CA VAL A 82 0.82 4.40 10.05
C VAL A 82 1.18 5.89 10.16
N VAL A 83 2.03 6.40 9.28
CA VAL A 83 2.40 7.83 9.24
C VAL A 83 1.18 8.73 9.03
N ALA A 84 0.27 8.34 8.13
CA ALA A 84 -0.96 9.10 7.89
C ALA A 84 -1.87 9.16 9.12
N THR A 85 -1.98 8.06 9.89
CA THR A 85 -2.76 8.02 11.14
C THR A 85 -2.13 8.88 12.23
N GLU A 86 -0.80 8.89 12.34
CA GLU A 86 -0.08 9.76 13.26
C GLU A 86 -0.26 11.25 12.91
N ALA A 87 -0.24 11.60 11.62
CA ALA A 87 -0.40 12.97 11.14
C ALA A 87 -1.76 13.59 11.50
N VAL A 88 -2.80 12.79 11.68
CA VAL A 88 -4.14 13.24 12.14
C VAL A 88 -4.32 13.17 13.65
N GLY A 89 -3.29 12.77 14.39
CA GLY A 89 -3.30 12.62 15.84
C GLY A 89 -3.97 11.34 16.34
N ASP A 90 -4.08 10.32 15.49
CA ASP A 90 -4.71 9.02 15.79
C ASP A 90 -3.71 7.87 15.65
N GLY A 91 -2.52 8.08 16.23
CA GLY A 91 -1.43 7.11 16.17
C GLY A 91 -1.83 5.74 16.73
N ILE A 92 -1.26 4.70 16.11
CA ILE A 92 -1.53 3.31 16.47
C ILE A 92 -0.33 2.77 17.22
N ASP A 93 -0.55 2.13 18.37
CA ASP A 93 0.53 1.49 19.12
C ASP A 93 1.05 0.23 18.41
N GLU A 94 2.26 -0.18 18.77
CA GLU A 94 2.97 -1.28 18.12
C GLU A 94 2.18 -2.61 18.14
N ALA A 95 1.48 -2.91 19.24
CA ALA A 95 0.70 -4.14 19.34
C ALA A 95 -0.48 -4.14 18.35
N ARG A 96 -1.19 -3.02 18.22
CA ARG A 96 -2.24 -2.88 17.19
C ARG A 96 -1.66 -2.88 15.78
N GLN A 97 -0.50 -2.28 15.56
CA GLN A 97 0.20 -2.32 14.27
C GLN A 97 0.52 -3.76 13.86
N LEU A 98 1.01 -4.58 14.78
CA LEU A 98 1.27 -6.01 14.55
C LEU A 98 0.00 -6.77 14.19
N VAL A 99 -1.11 -6.55 14.91
CA VAL A 99 -2.40 -7.20 14.61
C VAL A 99 -2.88 -6.86 13.20
N VAL A 100 -2.83 -5.58 12.81
CA VAL A 100 -3.25 -5.15 11.47
C VAL A 100 -2.33 -5.76 10.40
N LEU A 101 -1.01 -5.70 10.60
CA LEU A 101 -0.06 -6.21 9.63
C LEU A 101 -0.22 -7.73 9.41
N LEU A 102 -0.24 -8.53 10.48
CA LEU A 102 -0.36 -9.98 10.38
C LEU A 102 -1.74 -10.41 9.85
N GLY A 103 -2.81 -9.73 10.26
CA GLY A 103 -4.17 -9.99 9.78
C GLY A 103 -4.42 -9.56 8.33
N SER A 104 -3.59 -8.68 7.77
CA SER A 104 -3.70 -8.22 6.39
C SER A 104 -3.13 -9.20 5.35
N LEU A 105 -2.39 -10.22 5.80
CA LEU A 105 -1.72 -11.16 4.91
C LEU A 105 -2.70 -12.23 4.39
N PRO A 106 -2.54 -12.69 3.14
CA PRO A 106 -3.36 -13.75 2.60
C PRO A 106 -2.95 -15.10 3.21
N SER A 107 -3.84 -16.08 3.13
CA SER A 107 -3.66 -17.41 3.74
C SER A 107 -2.39 -18.15 3.32
N SER A 108 -1.78 -17.78 2.18
CA SER A 108 -0.46 -18.29 1.81
C SER A 108 0.62 -18.02 2.87
N TYR A 109 0.46 -17.02 3.74
CA TYR A 109 1.42 -16.67 4.78
C TYR A 109 1.04 -17.21 6.18
N ASP A 110 -0.03 -18.00 6.31
CA ASP A 110 -0.52 -18.50 7.62
C ASP A 110 0.57 -19.22 8.43
N MET A 111 1.48 -19.93 7.76
CA MET A 111 2.59 -20.62 8.41
C MET A 111 3.55 -19.64 9.09
N ILE A 112 3.99 -18.58 8.39
CA ILE A 112 4.92 -17.60 8.98
C ILE A 112 4.23 -16.74 10.04
N VAL A 113 2.94 -16.43 9.84
CA VAL A 113 2.13 -15.71 10.84
C VAL A 113 2.06 -16.51 12.14
N SER A 114 1.75 -17.81 12.09
CA SER A 114 1.69 -18.65 13.28
C SER A 114 3.04 -18.75 14.01
N ILE A 115 4.16 -18.83 13.27
CA ILE A 115 5.51 -18.82 13.86
C ILE A 115 5.76 -17.50 14.62
N ILE A 116 5.34 -16.37 14.04
CA ILE A 116 5.49 -15.05 14.65
C ILE A 116 4.61 -14.91 15.89
N GLU A 117 3.35 -15.34 15.86
CA GLU A 117 2.42 -15.26 16.99
C GLU A 117 2.87 -16.07 18.20
N ASN A 118 3.61 -17.17 17.97
CA ASN A 118 4.17 -17.99 19.04
C ASN A 118 5.54 -17.50 19.53
N ALA A 119 6.15 -16.51 18.89
CA ALA A 119 7.41 -15.93 19.34
C ALA A 119 7.17 -15.06 20.58
N LYS A 120 8.07 -15.15 21.57
CA LYS A 120 8.03 -14.28 22.74
C LYS A 120 8.66 -12.94 22.41
N ASP A 121 8.00 -11.85 22.80
CA ASP A 121 8.52 -10.48 22.79
C ASP A 121 9.13 -10.07 21.44
N ILE A 122 8.36 -10.23 20.35
CA ILE A 122 8.80 -9.84 19.01
C ILE A 122 8.41 -8.40 18.71
N SER A 123 9.36 -7.63 18.17
CA SER A 123 9.14 -6.25 17.71
C SER A 123 8.57 -6.20 16.30
N LEU A 124 7.93 -5.08 15.96
CA LEU A 124 7.42 -4.83 14.60
C LEU A 124 8.52 -4.88 13.54
N ILE A 125 9.73 -4.40 13.88
CA ILE A 125 10.88 -4.40 12.98
C ILE A 125 11.29 -5.85 12.65
N GLU A 126 11.40 -6.71 13.67
CA GLU A 126 11.74 -8.12 13.47
C GLU A 126 10.69 -8.86 12.66
N VAL A 127 9.41 -8.55 12.86
CA VAL A 127 8.31 -9.08 12.04
C VAL A 127 8.47 -8.70 10.57
N LYS A 128 8.68 -7.41 10.28
CA LYS A 128 8.89 -6.93 8.90
C LYS A 128 10.08 -7.62 8.24
N GLU A 129 11.19 -7.76 8.95
CA GLU A 129 12.37 -8.48 8.44
C GLU A 129 12.09 -9.95 8.15
N LYS A 130 11.39 -10.65 9.04
CA LYS A 130 11.01 -12.05 8.84
C LYS A 130 10.10 -12.19 7.63
N LEU A 131 9.12 -11.30 7.47
CA LEU A 131 8.21 -11.28 6.33
C LEU A 131 8.94 -11.02 5.00
N LEU A 132 9.95 -10.15 4.99
CA LEU A 132 10.78 -9.89 3.80
C LEU A 132 11.69 -11.07 3.44
N LYS A 133 12.17 -11.82 4.44
CA LYS A 133 12.99 -13.01 4.23
C LYS A 133 12.16 -14.21 3.79
N GLU A 134 10.87 -14.24 4.13
CA GLU A 134 9.95 -15.31 3.75
C GLU A 134 9.76 -15.34 2.23
N LYS A 135 10.14 -16.46 1.63
CA LYS A 135 9.87 -16.70 0.22
C LYS A 135 8.38 -17.00 0.07
N ARG A 136 7.73 -16.40 -0.93
CA ARG A 136 6.34 -16.71 -1.27
C ARG A 136 6.18 -18.24 -1.33
N PRO A 137 5.36 -18.89 -0.49
CA PRO A 137 5.35 -20.35 -0.35
C PRO A 137 4.79 -21.10 -1.58
N GLY A 138 4.49 -20.39 -2.67
CA GLY A 138 4.16 -20.96 -3.98
C GLY A 138 5.11 -20.52 -5.11
N GLY A 139 6.28 -19.95 -4.80
CA GLY A 139 7.30 -19.56 -5.78
C GLY A 139 8.08 -20.75 -6.33
N HIS A 140 7.42 -21.82 -6.76
CA HIS A 140 7.95 -22.65 -7.83
C HIS A 140 7.64 -21.93 -9.14
N SER A 141 8.70 -21.66 -9.89
CA SER A 141 8.69 -21.05 -11.21
C SER A 141 7.56 -21.60 -12.08
N HIS A 142 6.73 -20.70 -12.60
CA HIS A 142 5.99 -20.99 -13.83
C HIS A 142 6.94 -20.83 -15.03
N ASP A 143 8.10 -21.49 -14.99
CA ASP A 143 8.97 -21.69 -16.14
C ASP A 143 8.52 -22.95 -16.87
N MET A 144 7.36 -22.83 -17.52
CA MET A 144 7.01 -23.65 -18.67
C MET A 144 6.75 -22.72 -19.85
N LYS A 145 7.82 -22.15 -20.38
CA LYS A 145 7.88 -21.73 -21.78
C LYS A 145 9.08 -22.40 -22.44
N GLY A 146 8.81 -23.40 -23.27
CA GLY A 146 9.67 -23.71 -24.42
C GLY A 146 10.53 -24.97 -24.37
N ALA A 147 10.08 -26.07 -23.76
CA ALA A 147 10.67 -27.39 -23.99
C ALA A 147 9.59 -28.42 -24.38
N ALA A 148 8.83 -28.13 -25.44
CA ALA A 148 7.93 -29.10 -26.08
C ALA A 148 7.67 -28.76 -27.56
N THR A 149 8.75 -28.55 -28.33
CA THR A 149 8.69 -28.67 -29.80
C THR A 149 9.86 -29.53 -30.26
N MET A 150 9.91 -30.76 -29.78
CA MET A 150 10.66 -31.84 -30.42
C MET A 150 9.80 -33.09 -30.32
N ASN A 151 8.83 -33.22 -31.24
CA ASN A 151 8.26 -34.49 -31.73
C ASN A 151 7.19 -34.23 -32.80
N SER A 152 7.56 -33.59 -33.91
CA SER A 152 6.74 -33.63 -35.14
C SER A 152 7.54 -33.84 -36.43
N LYS A 153 8.87 -33.94 -36.39
CA LYS A 153 9.70 -34.23 -37.58
C LYS A 153 10.13 -35.68 -37.75
N VAL A 154 9.94 -36.55 -36.74
CA VAL A 154 10.27 -37.99 -36.87
C VAL A 154 9.07 -38.81 -37.40
N ALA A 155 7.83 -38.33 -37.21
CA ALA A 155 6.64 -39.01 -37.75
C ALA A 155 6.42 -38.77 -39.26
N ALA A 156 6.99 -37.71 -39.85
CA ALA A 156 6.78 -37.36 -41.26
C ALA A 156 7.76 -38.01 -42.25
N SER A 157 8.78 -38.74 -41.78
CA SER A 157 9.72 -39.47 -42.66
C SER A 157 9.56 -40.99 -42.63
N ILE A 158 8.62 -41.52 -41.85
CA ILE A 158 8.34 -42.97 -41.80
C ILE A 158 7.15 -43.35 -42.70
N ALA A 159 6.29 -42.39 -43.08
CA ALA A 159 5.09 -42.65 -43.89
C ALA A 159 5.28 -42.58 -45.42
N THR A 160 6.49 -42.33 -45.95
CA THR A 160 6.72 -42.20 -47.41
C THR A 160 7.68 -43.23 -48.00
N ARG A 161 8.01 -44.32 -47.30
CA ARG A 161 8.93 -45.36 -47.82
C ARG A 161 8.36 -46.78 -47.86
N SER A 162 7.04 -46.96 -47.77
CA SER A 162 6.40 -48.28 -47.83
C SER A 162 5.34 -48.38 -48.92
N ASP A 163 5.63 -47.97 -50.16
CA ASP A 163 4.76 -48.23 -51.32
C ASP A 163 5.51 -48.49 -52.64
N VAL A 164 6.79 -48.88 -52.58
CA VAL A 164 7.52 -49.31 -53.79
C VAL A 164 8.40 -50.51 -53.48
N ASN A 165 7.83 -51.68 -53.20
CA ASN A 165 8.57 -52.95 -53.43
C ASN A 165 7.76 -54.27 -53.46
N ASP A 166 6.51 -54.28 -53.94
CA ASP A 166 5.77 -55.54 -54.19
C ASP A 166 5.23 -55.65 -55.63
N ILE A 167 6.07 -55.35 -56.61
CA ILE A 167 5.94 -55.96 -57.93
C ILE A 167 7.26 -56.68 -58.21
N ASN A 168 7.36 -57.95 -57.77
CA ASN A 168 7.88 -59.06 -58.57
C ASN A 168 8.06 -60.33 -57.71
N VAL A 169 6.99 -61.11 -57.52
CA VAL A 169 7.11 -62.56 -57.27
C VAL A 169 5.95 -63.30 -57.96
N ARG A 170 6.28 -63.99 -59.07
CA ARG A 170 5.60 -65.15 -59.71
C ARG A 170 4.22 -64.84 -60.33
N THR A 171 4.00 -65.08 -61.63
CA THR A 171 4.05 -66.40 -62.31
C THR A 171 4.20 -66.19 -63.81
#